data_AF-A0A955ZVU3-F1
#
_entry.id   AF-A0A955ZVU3-F1
#
_cell.length_a   1.000
_cell.length_b   1.000
_cell.length_c   1.000
_cell.angle_alpha   90.00
_cell.angle_beta   90.00
_cell.angle_gamma   90.00
#
_symmetry.space_group_name_H-M   'P 1'
#
loop_
_entity.id
_entity.type
_entity.pdbx_description
1 polymer ?
#
loop_
_entity_poly.entity_id
_entity_poly.type
_entity_poly.pdbx_seq_one_letter_code
_entity_poly.pdbx_strand_id
1 'polypeptide(L)'
;MAPTEDRPVAREVTVRPETDSPLATALLDEIRSLDAGRPGPSVLDLAIESYGKETRTLCEQLGEVVRLGDVRQVAELAHSIKSASAQLGVTRVAEQAAAIEHAARGGALAGVDASLDALAAEVERGCAALRAYAAAGSAATGVGER
;
A
#
# COMPACT_ATOMS: atom_id res chain seq x y z
N MET A 1 -32.92 -13.49 5.81
CA MET A 1 -31.55 -13.41 6.39
C MET A 1 -30.74 -12.57 5.42
N ALA A 2 -30.49 -11.30 5.74
CA ALA A 2 -29.66 -10.35 4.98
C ALA A 2 -29.17 -9.30 6.00
N PRO A 3 -28.06 -8.56 5.76
CA PRO A 3 -27.38 -8.33 4.48
C PRO A 3 -25.85 -8.58 4.54
N THR A 4 -25.17 -8.64 3.40
CA THR A 4 -23.75 -8.26 3.38
C THR A 4 -23.54 -7.40 2.16
N GLU A 5 -22.98 -6.24 2.44
CA GLU A 5 -23.01 -5.03 1.64
C GLU A 5 -22.47 -5.20 0.22
N ASP A 6 -23.27 -4.66 -0.70
CA ASP A 6 -22.86 -4.07 -1.96
C ASP A 6 -21.66 -3.13 -1.72
N ARG A 7 -20.43 -3.62 -1.96
CA ARG A 7 -19.23 -2.78 -2.02
C ARG A 7 -19.08 -2.26 -3.44
N PRO A 8 -19.29 -0.96 -3.72
CA PRO A 8 -19.17 -0.45 -5.07
C PRO A 8 -17.70 -0.25 -5.45
N VAL A 9 -17.39 -0.79 -6.64
CA VAL A 9 -16.43 -0.31 -7.64
C VAL A 9 -14.97 -0.15 -7.19
N ALA A 10 -14.21 -1.22 -7.42
CA ALA A 10 -12.80 -1.09 -7.78
C ALA A 10 -12.72 -0.26 -9.07
N ARG A 11 -12.38 1.03 -8.95
CA ARG A 11 -11.96 1.83 -10.11
C ARG A 11 -10.61 1.29 -10.53
N GLU A 12 -10.60 0.48 -11.57
CA GLU A 12 -9.38 0.00 -12.22
C GLU A 12 -8.70 1.21 -12.87
N VAL A 13 -7.81 1.85 -12.11
CA VAL A 13 -6.92 2.88 -12.61
C VAL A 13 -5.78 2.16 -13.31
N THR A 14 -5.77 2.21 -14.64
CA THR A 14 -4.67 1.75 -15.48
C THR A 14 -3.50 2.72 -15.35
N VAL A 15 -2.65 2.50 -14.34
CA VAL A 15 -1.43 3.29 -14.17
C VAL A 15 -0.39 2.79 -15.17
N ARG A 16 0.01 3.66 -16.11
CA ARG A 16 1.15 3.44 -17.03
C ARG A 16 2.44 3.37 -16.19
N PRO A 17 3.34 2.40 -16.41
CA PRO A 17 4.58 2.32 -15.66
C PRO A 17 5.56 3.36 -16.21
N GLU A 18 5.50 4.59 -15.70
CA GLU A 18 6.54 5.59 -15.96
C GLU A 18 7.16 6.04 -14.63
N THR A 19 8.48 5.90 -14.60
CA THR A 19 9.47 6.29 -13.58
C THR A 19 9.80 5.25 -12.51
N ASP A 20 11.10 4.94 -12.42
CA ASP A 20 11.82 4.09 -11.47
C ASP A 20 11.76 4.62 -10.01
N SER A 21 10.76 5.43 -9.72
CA SER A 21 10.49 6.03 -8.43
C SER A 21 9.63 5.06 -7.62
N PRO A 22 10.01 4.73 -6.37
CA PRO A 22 9.24 3.82 -5.51
C PRO A 22 7.88 4.38 -5.08
N LEU A 23 7.62 5.67 -5.38
CA LEU A 23 6.38 6.37 -5.07
C LEU A 23 5.84 7.12 -6.29
N ALA A 24 4.54 7.03 -6.51
CA ALA A 24 3.80 7.89 -7.43
C ALA A 24 3.51 9.23 -6.75
N THR A 25 4.49 10.15 -6.77
CA THR A 25 4.41 11.44 -6.05
C THR A 25 3.23 12.31 -6.48
N ALA A 26 2.80 12.24 -7.74
CA ALA A 26 1.62 12.96 -8.23
C ALA A 26 0.34 12.60 -7.45
N LEU A 27 0.16 11.31 -7.11
CA LEU A 27 -0.98 10.86 -6.30
C LEU A 27 -0.89 11.37 -4.85
N LEU A 28 0.32 11.42 -4.30
CA LEU A 28 0.57 11.95 -2.96
C LEU A 28 0.32 13.46 -2.89
N ASP A 29 0.63 14.20 -3.96
CA ASP A 29 0.29 15.62 -4.07
C ASP A 29 -1.21 15.86 -4.14
N GLU A 30 -1.95 15.02 -4.87
CA GLU A 30 -3.41 15.07 -4.88
C GLU A 30 -4.00 14.86 -3.48
N ILE A 31 -3.54 13.82 -2.76
CA ILE A 31 -3.98 13.55 -1.38
C ILE A 31 -3.64 14.73 -0.46
N ARG A 32 -2.42 15.27 -0.57
CA ARG A 32 -2.00 16.45 0.21
C ARG A 32 -2.84 17.69 -0.10
N SER A 33 -3.30 17.88 -1.34
CA SER A 33 -4.14 19.03 -1.70
C SER A 33 -5.48 19.04 -0.95
N LEU A 34 -5.94 17.88 -0.45
CA LEU A 34 -7.16 17.77 0.37
C LEU A 34 -7.01 18.44 1.75
N ASP A 35 -5.78 18.64 2.22
CA ASP A 35 -5.47 19.32 3.49
C ASP A 35 -5.51 20.85 3.37
N ALA A 36 -5.55 21.40 2.15
CA ALA A 36 -5.47 22.84 1.93
C ALA A 36 -6.60 23.59 2.67
N GLY A 37 -6.22 24.38 3.68
CA GLY A 37 -7.13 25.23 4.45
C GLY A 37 -7.93 24.52 5.54
N ARG A 38 -7.62 23.25 5.88
CA ARG A 38 -8.26 22.56 7.00
C ARG A 38 -7.37 22.55 8.26
N PRO A 39 -7.90 22.96 9.43
CA PRO A 39 -7.23 22.70 10.70
C PRO A 39 -7.36 21.21 11.06
N GLY A 40 -6.27 20.60 11.50
CA GLY A 40 -6.25 19.21 11.96
C GLY A 40 -5.04 18.41 11.47
N PRO A 41 -4.97 17.12 11.82
CA PRO A 41 -3.96 16.20 11.29
C PRO A 41 -4.10 16.08 9.77
N SER A 42 -2.98 16.04 9.05
CA SER A 42 -2.96 15.86 7.60
C SER A 42 -3.61 14.54 7.22
N VAL A 43 -4.51 14.59 6.23
CA VAL A 43 -5.12 13.41 5.59
C VAL A 43 -4.03 12.49 5.05
N LEU A 44 -2.95 13.06 4.50
CA LEU A 44 -1.80 12.29 4.04
C LEU A 44 -1.14 11.56 5.22
N ASP A 45 -0.87 12.24 6.34
CA ASP A 45 -0.25 11.60 7.52
C ASP A 45 -1.13 10.46 8.07
N LEU A 46 -2.44 10.68 8.20
CA LEU A 46 -3.39 9.66 8.64
C LEU A 46 -3.45 8.46 7.69
N ALA A 47 -3.41 8.70 6.38
CA ALA A 47 -3.37 7.65 5.38
C ALA A 47 -2.08 6.83 5.48
N ILE A 48 -0.92 7.49 5.64
CA ILE A 48 0.39 6.83 5.80
C ILE A 48 0.41 5.95 7.07
N GLU A 49 -0.10 6.45 8.19
CA GLU A 49 -0.17 5.68 9.43
C GLU A 49 -1.09 4.46 9.30
N SER A 50 -2.27 4.65 8.72
CA SER A 50 -3.25 3.58 8.54
C SER A 50 -2.71 2.51 7.60
N TYR A 51 -2.16 2.92 6.46
CA TYR A 51 -1.49 2.04 5.50
C TYR A 51 -0.39 1.20 6.15
N GLY A 52 0.50 1.84 6.92
CA GLY A 52 1.62 1.15 7.55
C GLY A 52 1.20 0.16 8.65
N LYS A 53 0.10 0.41 9.36
CA LYS A 53 -0.44 -0.54 10.34
C LYS A 53 -1.10 -1.73 9.65
N GLU A 54 -1.94 -1.45 8.65
CA GLU A 54 -2.67 -2.46 7.90
C GLU A 54 -1.73 -3.40 7.15
N THR A 55 -0.81 -2.87 6.35
CA THR A 55 0.08 -3.69 5.51
C THR A 55 1.03 -4.57 6.31
N ARG A 56 1.53 -4.12 7.48
CA ARG A 56 2.32 -4.97 8.38
C ARG A 56 1.50 -6.13 8.92
N THR A 57 0.29 -5.84 9.40
CA THR A 57 -0.63 -6.87 9.91
C THR A 57 -0.95 -7.89 8.81
N LEU A 58 -1.20 -7.42 7.58
CA LEU A 58 -1.43 -8.31 6.44
C LEU A 58 -0.19 -9.13 6.06
N CYS A 59 1.02 -8.58 6.15
CA CYS A 59 2.26 -9.33 5.90
C CYS A 59 2.48 -10.44 6.93
N GLU A 60 2.21 -10.17 8.21
CA GLU A 60 2.25 -11.18 9.28
C GLU A 60 1.25 -12.31 9.00
N GLN A 61 -0.01 -11.96 8.72
CA GLN A 61 -1.05 -12.93 8.36
C GLN A 61 -0.70 -13.73 7.10
N LEU A 62 -0.11 -13.08 6.10
CA LEU A 62 0.32 -13.71 4.86
C LEU A 62 1.36 -14.81 5.13
N GLY A 63 2.31 -14.55 6.05
CA GLY A 63 3.26 -15.55 6.52
C GLY A 63 2.60 -16.75 7.20
N GLU A 64 1.57 -16.52 8.01
CA GLU A 64 0.81 -17.61 8.65
C GLU A 64 0.11 -18.50 7.62
N VAL A 65 -0.63 -17.90 6.68
CA VAL A 65 -1.43 -18.67 5.71
C VAL A 65 -0.56 -19.40 4.69
N VAL A 66 0.63 -18.87 4.37
CA VAL A 66 1.62 -19.57 3.54
C VAL A 66 2.10 -20.84 4.24
N ARG A 67 2.41 -20.78 5.55
CA ARG A 67 2.81 -21.98 6.32
C ARG A 67 1.70 -23.01 6.42
N LEU A 68 0.44 -22.57 6.41
CA LEU A 68 -0.72 -23.46 6.37
C LEU A 68 -1.01 -24.02 4.97
N GLY A 69 -0.36 -23.50 3.93
CA GLY A 69 -0.56 -23.90 2.53
C GLY A 69 -1.89 -23.44 1.93
N ASP A 70 -2.56 -22.44 2.52
CA ASP A 70 -3.86 -21.97 2.05
C ASP A 70 -3.71 -20.97 0.91
N VAL A 71 -3.54 -21.49 -0.31
CA VAL A 71 -3.39 -20.70 -1.54
C VAL A 71 -4.50 -19.67 -1.77
N ARG A 72 -5.72 -19.89 -1.26
CA ARG A 72 -6.84 -18.96 -1.45
C ARG A 72 -6.66 -17.75 -0.55
N GLN A 73 -6.42 -17.99 0.74
CA GLN A 73 -6.17 -16.90 1.69
C GLN A 73 -4.88 -16.13 1.35
N VAL A 74 -3.85 -16.81 0.86
CA VAL A 74 -2.63 -16.15 0.36
C VAL A 74 -2.96 -15.15 -0.75
N ALA A 75 -3.77 -15.57 -1.74
CA ALA A 75 -4.16 -14.69 -2.84
C ALA A 75 -5.01 -13.49 -2.35
N GLU A 76 -5.92 -13.70 -1.41
CA GLU A 76 -6.78 -12.64 -0.86
C GLU A 76 -5.99 -11.60 -0.04
N LEU A 77 -5.07 -12.04 0.80
CA LEU A 77 -4.22 -11.15 1.59
C LEU A 77 -3.25 -10.38 0.70
N ALA A 78 -2.61 -11.04 -0.28
CA ALA A 78 -1.75 -10.39 -1.25
C ALA A 78 -2.52 -9.35 -2.10
N HIS A 79 -3.74 -9.68 -2.51
CA HIS A 79 -4.63 -8.74 -3.21
C HIS A 79 -4.95 -7.48 -2.37
N SER A 80 -5.14 -7.66 -1.07
CA SER A 80 -5.42 -6.56 -0.14
C SER A 80 -4.20 -5.65 0.01
N ILE A 81 -3.01 -6.21 0.21
CA ILE A 81 -1.74 -5.44 0.26
C ILE A 81 -1.51 -4.67 -1.03
N LYS A 82 -1.73 -5.30 -2.19
CA LYS A 82 -1.63 -4.66 -3.50
C LYS A 82 -2.54 -3.44 -3.60
N SER A 83 -3.81 -3.61 -3.27
CA SER A 83 -4.82 -2.56 -3.39
C SER A 83 -4.56 -1.39 -2.46
N ALA A 84 -4.16 -1.65 -1.21
CA ALA A 84 -3.78 -0.61 -0.26
C ALA A 84 -2.55 0.17 -0.75
N SER A 85 -1.56 -0.54 -1.30
CA SER A 85 -0.30 0.07 -1.78
C SER A 85 -0.51 0.91 -3.04
N ALA A 86 -1.34 0.45 -3.97
CA ALA A 86 -1.69 1.20 -5.17
C ALA A 86 -2.42 2.52 -4.84
N GLN A 87 -3.29 2.52 -3.83
CA GLN A 87 -4.03 3.72 -3.39
C GLN A 87 -3.13 4.83 -2.82
N LEU A 88 -2.01 4.48 -2.17
CA LEU A 88 -1.01 5.44 -1.71
C LEU A 88 0.15 5.62 -2.70
N GLY A 89 0.10 4.98 -3.87
CA GLY A 89 1.14 5.11 -4.88
C GLY A 89 2.46 4.42 -4.50
N VAL A 90 2.44 3.45 -3.59
CA VAL A 90 3.61 2.63 -3.22
C VAL A 90 3.75 1.49 -4.24
N THR A 91 4.30 1.83 -5.41
CA THR A 91 4.25 1.02 -6.62
C THR A 91 4.96 -0.32 -6.46
N ARG A 92 6.17 -0.34 -5.89
CA ARG A 92 6.95 -1.58 -5.72
C ARG A 92 6.29 -2.59 -4.79
N VAL A 93 5.67 -2.14 -3.70
CA VAL A 93 4.88 -3.03 -2.82
C VAL A 93 3.70 -3.61 -3.58
N ALA A 94 2.99 -2.79 -4.37
CA ALA A 94 1.86 -3.25 -5.16
C ALA A 94 2.26 -4.32 -6.19
N GLU A 95 3.40 -4.13 -6.87
CA GLU A 95 3.94 -5.08 -7.84
C GLU A 95 4.35 -6.42 -7.19
N GLN A 96 5.05 -6.38 -6.05
CA GLN A 96 5.45 -7.60 -5.34
C GLN A 96 4.24 -8.37 -4.80
N ALA A 97 3.26 -7.65 -4.25
CA ALA A 97 2.01 -8.25 -3.79
C ALA A 97 1.22 -8.87 -4.96
N ALA A 98 1.22 -8.25 -6.14
CA ALA A 98 0.61 -8.81 -7.34
C ALA A 98 1.31 -10.09 -7.80
N ALA A 99 2.64 -10.18 -7.70
CA ALA A 99 3.40 -11.38 -8.03
C ALA A 99 3.03 -12.55 -7.09
N ILE A 100 2.91 -12.29 -5.79
CA ILE A 100 2.49 -13.30 -4.80
C ILE A 100 1.04 -13.73 -5.04
N GLU A 101 0.13 -12.78 -5.30
CA GLU A 101 -1.26 -13.07 -5.66
C GLU A 101 -1.34 -13.99 -6.88
N HIS A 102 -0.55 -13.69 -7.91
CA HIS A 102 -0.52 -14.49 -9.14
C HIS A 102 0.02 -15.90 -8.90
N ALA A 103 1.12 -16.05 -8.15
CA ALA A 103 1.69 -17.34 -7.80
C ALA A 103 0.71 -18.20 -6.98
N ALA A 104 0.04 -17.60 -6.00
CA ALA A 104 -0.97 -18.26 -5.17
C ALA A 104 -2.19 -18.73 -6.01
N ARG A 105 -2.70 -17.89 -6.92
CA ARG A 105 -3.77 -18.28 -7.85
C ARG A 105 -3.38 -19.41 -8.80
N GLY A 106 -2.09 -19.50 -9.16
CA GLY A 106 -1.51 -20.60 -9.92
C GLY A 106 -1.28 -21.88 -9.10
N GLY A 107 -1.53 -21.86 -7.79
CA GLY A 107 -1.29 -22.99 -6.88
C GLY A 107 0.17 -23.21 -6.54
N ALA A 108 1.06 -22.25 -6.83
CA ALA A 108 2.50 -22.36 -6.64
C ALA A 108 2.95 -21.50 -5.45
N LEU A 109 3.07 -22.12 -4.27
CA LEU A 109 3.66 -21.47 -3.08
C LEU A 109 5.15 -21.83 -2.88
N ALA A 110 5.73 -22.65 -3.75
CA ALA A 110 7.12 -23.06 -3.63
C ALA A 110 8.06 -21.85 -3.75
N GLY A 111 8.85 -21.59 -2.70
CA GLY A 111 9.78 -20.47 -2.64
C GLY A 111 9.13 -19.11 -2.38
N VAL A 112 7.85 -19.07 -1.98
CA VAL A 112 7.16 -17.80 -1.68
C VAL A 112 7.73 -17.11 -0.44
N ASP A 113 8.37 -17.84 0.48
CA ASP A 113 8.96 -17.29 1.71
C ASP A 113 9.95 -16.14 1.43
N ALA A 114 10.83 -16.31 0.44
CA ALA A 114 11.76 -15.26 0.03
C ALA A 114 11.02 -14.03 -0.54
N SER A 115 9.90 -14.26 -1.23
CA SER A 115 9.03 -13.18 -1.72
C SER A 115 8.28 -12.48 -0.58
N LEU A 116 7.91 -13.19 0.48
CA LEU A 116 7.29 -12.61 1.68
C LEU A 116 8.26 -11.70 2.43
N ASP A 117 9.49 -12.17 2.66
CA ASP A 117 10.54 -11.37 3.31
C ASP A 117 10.85 -10.11 2.49
N ALA A 118 10.94 -10.26 1.16
CA ALA A 118 11.16 -9.14 0.26
C ALA A 118 9.99 -8.15 0.28
N LEU A 119 8.74 -8.63 0.33
CA LEU A 119 7.55 -7.79 0.42
C LEU A 119 7.51 -7.03 1.75
N ALA A 120 7.75 -7.68 2.87
CA ALA A 120 7.77 -7.04 4.19
C ALA A 120 8.84 -5.93 4.24
N ALA A 121 10.02 -6.20 3.69
CA ALA A 121 11.09 -5.20 3.60
C ALA A 121 10.71 -4.03 2.68
N GLU A 122 9.99 -4.27 1.59
CA GLU A 122 9.50 -3.20 0.70
C GLU A 122 8.38 -2.39 1.34
N VAL A 123 7.50 -3.00 2.15
CA VAL A 123 6.50 -2.27 2.95
C VAL A 123 7.18 -1.28 3.88
N GLU A 124 8.26 -1.69 4.58
CA GLU A 124 9.02 -0.77 5.42
C GLU A 124 9.69 0.36 4.62
N ARG A 125 10.29 0.03 3.47
CA ARG A 125 10.90 1.03 2.57
C ARG A 125 9.86 2.01 2.06
N GLY A 126 8.70 1.54 1.60
CA GLY A 126 7.59 2.35 1.14
C GLY A 126 7.04 3.27 2.23
N CYS A 127 6.83 2.74 3.43
CA CYS A 127 6.43 3.53 4.59
C CYS A 127 7.46 4.62 4.95
N ALA A 128 8.76 4.30 4.89
CA ALA A 128 9.81 5.27 5.14
C ALA A 128 9.84 6.38 4.07
N ALA A 129 9.69 6.01 2.79
CA ALA A 129 9.63 6.94 1.68
C ALA A 129 8.41 7.88 1.80
N LEU A 130 7.23 7.34 2.15
CA LEU A 130 6.01 8.11 2.38
C LEU A 130 6.20 9.15 3.50
N ARG A 131 6.78 8.74 4.63
CA ARG A 131 7.07 9.67 5.74
C ARG A 131 8.07 10.76 5.34
N ALA A 132 9.12 10.40 4.60
CA ALA A 132 10.09 11.37 4.09
C ALA A 132 9.42 12.37 3.14
N TYR A 133 8.52 11.90 2.28
CA TYR A 133 7.74 12.75 1.39
C TYR A 133 6.84 13.73 2.15
N ALA A 134 6.11 13.24 3.16
CA ALA A 134 5.25 14.04 4.02
C ALA A 134 6.04 15.14 4.73
N ALA A 135 7.16 14.77 5.37
CA ALA A 135 8.04 15.70 6.08
C ALA A 135 8.63 16.79 5.16
N ALA A 136 9.03 16.44 3.93
CA ALA A 136 9.55 17.39 2.95
C ALA A 136 8.51 18.44 2.52
N GLY A 137 7.23 18.04 2.44
CA GLY A 137 6.13 18.96 2.11
C GLY A 137 5.81 19.94 3.22
N SER A 138 5.82 19.47 4.48
CA SER A 138 5.52 20.32 5.64
C SER A 138 6.60 21.38 5.89
N ALA A 139 7.87 21.08 5.59
CA ALA A 139 8.98 22.02 5.74
C ALA A 139 8.92 23.19 4.75
N ALA A 140 8.34 23.00 3.56
CA ALA A 140 8.22 24.02 2.53
C ALA A 140 7.12 25.07 2.85
N THR A 141 6.10 24.70 3.62
CA THR A 141 4.96 25.57 3.97
C THR A 141 5.24 26.47 5.18
N GLY A 142 6.34 26.24 5.92
CA GLY A 142 6.71 26.98 7.13
C GLY A 142 7.42 28.33 6.93
N VAL A 143 7.57 28.82 5.70
CA VAL A 143 8.21 30.13 5.40
C VAL A 143 7.12 31.09 4.93
N GLY A 144 6.46 31.78 5.87
CA GLY A 144 5.39 32.70 5.45
C GLY A 144 4.64 33.46 6.51
N GLU A 145 5.19 33.75 7.69
CA GLU A 145 4.63 34.78 8.59
C GLU A 145 5.77 35.44 9.38
N ARG A 146 6.21 36.61 8.92
CA ARG A 146 6.94 37.61 9.69
C ARG A 146 6.21 38.94 9.55
#